data_AF-A0A7W7H471-F1
#
_entry.id   AF-A0A7W7H471-F1
#
_cell.length_a   1.000
_cell.length_b   1.000
_cell.length_c   1.000
_cell.angle_alpha   90.00
_cell.angle_beta   90.00
_cell.angle_gamma   90.00
#
_symmetry.space_group_name_H-M   'P 1'
#
loop_
_entity.id
_entity.type
_entity.pdbx_description
1 polymer ?
#
loop_
_entity_poly.entity_id
_entity_poly.type
_entity_poly.pdbx_seq_one_letter_code
_entity_poly.pdbx_strand_id
1 'polypeptide(L)'
;MVLEVVIGHEHWCGETPSAVLSLVSDLLEGLTSEETGRPMVLGAQSVRPAFAVAHLSWADRCHAGGGTEFASNQLSVAVNRATGYGALIWSVDADLFPGRGGIYDDIWVSDNPEPPAFDTRVLADPDVAEGRWHDPRSTLPLDQVRAALEEFCRTGTGDRPRSVNWVPAYTFTGWRTPTG
;
A
#
# COMPACT_ATOMS: atom_id res chain seq x y z
N MET A 1 -3.77 -18.36 -7.40
CA MET A 1 -3.98 -17.00 -6.91
C MET A 1 -3.06 -16.08 -7.68
N VAL A 2 -3.56 -14.91 -8.04
CA VAL A 2 -2.87 -13.88 -8.81
C VAL A 2 -2.70 -12.67 -7.91
N LEU A 3 -1.50 -12.09 -7.88
CA LEU A 3 -1.29 -10.80 -7.23
C LEU A 3 -1.69 -9.71 -8.21
N GLU A 4 -2.57 -8.82 -7.79
CA GLU A 4 -2.92 -7.62 -8.53
C GLU A 4 -2.28 -6.42 -7.87
N VAL A 5 -1.78 -5.51 -8.68
CA VAL A 5 -1.21 -4.24 -8.24
C VAL A 5 -1.90 -3.13 -9.02
N VAL A 6 -2.42 -2.14 -8.30
CA VAL A 6 -3.11 -0.97 -8.88
C VAL A 6 -2.43 0.30 -8.42
N ILE A 7 -2.10 1.17 -9.36
CA ILE A 7 -1.47 2.47 -9.07
C ILE A 7 -2.16 3.52 -9.95
N GLY A 8 -2.95 4.39 -9.34
CA GLY A 8 -3.84 5.29 -10.08
C GLY A 8 -4.81 4.48 -10.95
N HIS A 9 -4.71 4.63 -12.27
CA HIS A 9 -5.55 3.91 -13.25
C HIS A 9 -4.87 2.71 -13.91
N GLU A 10 -3.62 2.45 -13.56
CA GLU A 10 -2.85 1.36 -14.14
C GLU A 10 -2.96 0.09 -13.29
N HIS A 11 -2.99 -1.06 -13.97
CA HIS A 11 -3.28 -2.36 -13.39
C HIS A 11 -2.24 -3.37 -13.88
N TRP A 12 -1.64 -4.11 -12.95
CA TRP A 12 -0.67 -5.17 -13.26
C TRP A 12 -1.02 -6.44 -12.51
N CYS A 13 -0.69 -7.58 -13.11
CA CYS A 13 -0.97 -8.89 -12.55
C CYS A 13 0.28 -9.77 -12.54
N GLY A 14 0.58 -10.35 -11.39
CA GLY A 14 1.61 -11.35 -11.19
C GLY A 14 0.98 -12.73 -11.01
N GLU A 15 0.97 -13.54 -12.07
CA GLU A 15 0.40 -14.89 -12.03
C GLU A 15 1.42 -15.96 -11.59
N THR A 16 2.71 -15.62 -11.62
CA THR A 16 3.81 -16.52 -11.24
C THR A 16 4.65 -15.91 -10.12
N PRO A 17 5.34 -16.73 -9.30
CA PRO A 17 6.20 -16.21 -8.25
C PRO A 17 7.28 -15.23 -8.76
N SER A 18 7.84 -15.47 -9.95
CA SER A 18 8.82 -14.56 -10.55
C SER A 18 8.19 -13.24 -11.00
N ALA A 19 6.97 -13.26 -11.56
CA ALA A 19 6.24 -12.05 -11.92
C ALA A 19 5.88 -11.21 -10.68
N VAL A 20 5.44 -11.87 -9.60
CA VAL A 20 5.17 -11.24 -8.30
C VAL A 20 6.43 -10.56 -7.75
N LEU A 21 7.56 -11.25 -7.73
CA LEU A 21 8.83 -10.68 -7.25
C LEU A 21 9.29 -9.48 -8.09
N SER A 22 9.12 -9.55 -9.41
CA SER A 22 9.42 -8.44 -10.31
C SER A 22 8.55 -7.22 -9.99
N LEU A 23 7.24 -7.42 -9.84
CA LEU A 23 6.31 -6.33 -9.51
C LEU A 23 6.63 -5.67 -8.17
N VAL A 24 6.97 -6.46 -7.14
CA VAL A 24 7.35 -5.92 -5.82
C VAL A 24 8.65 -5.12 -5.90
N SER A 25 9.62 -5.63 -6.67
CA SER A 25 10.91 -4.96 -6.86
C SER A 25 10.71 -3.64 -7.61
N ASP A 26 9.98 -3.66 -8.72
CA ASP A 26 9.63 -2.48 -9.51
C ASP A 26 8.83 -1.46 -8.69
N LEU A 27 7.91 -1.93 -7.85
CA LEU A 27 7.11 -1.07 -6.97
C LEU A 27 7.99 -0.33 -5.97
N LEU A 28 8.84 -1.06 -5.26
CA LEU A 28 9.75 -0.50 -4.26
C LEU A 28 10.81 0.40 -4.89
N GLU A 29 11.23 0.08 -6.11
CA GLU A 29 12.19 0.88 -6.87
C GLU A 29 11.56 2.13 -7.50
N GLY A 30 10.29 2.01 -7.91
CA GLY A 30 9.60 2.97 -8.72
C GLY A 30 8.76 4.00 -7.98
N LEU A 31 8.23 3.66 -6.79
CA LEU A 31 7.51 4.62 -5.98
C LEU A 31 8.48 5.70 -5.49
N THR A 32 8.36 6.90 -6.05
CA THR A 32 9.19 8.06 -5.72
C THR A 32 8.36 9.12 -5.01
N SER A 33 9.03 9.96 -4.22
CA SER A 33 8.38 11.09 -3.55
C SER A 33 7.91 12.14 -4.56
N GLU A 34 6.95 12.96 -4.11
CA GLU A 34 6.31 14.12 -4.77
C GLU A 34 7.26 15.00 -5.62
N GLU A 35 8.55 15.06 -5.29
CA GLU A 35 9.50 16.02 -5.85
C GLU A 35 10.14 15.66 -7.19
N THR A 36 10.16 14.40 -7.64
CA THR A 36 11.03 14.08 -8.79
C THR A 36 10.39 14.27 -10.16
N GLY A 37 9.05 14.31 -10.28
CA GLY A 37 8.37 14.42 -11.59
C GLY A 37 8.79 13.35 -12.60
N ARG A 38 9.54 12.33 -12.17
CA ARG A 38 10.08 11.27 -13.02
C ARG A 38 9.02 10.19 -13.08
N PRO A 39 8.59 9.79 -14.28
CA PRO A 39 7.66 8.70 -14.40
C PRO A 39 8.25 7.42 -13.79
N MET A 40 7.46 6.73 -12.98
CA MET A 40 7.76 5.38 -12.55
C MET A 40 7.69 4.48 -13.78
N VAL A 41 8.67 3.59 -13.95
CA VAL A 41 8.62 2.57 -15.00
C VAL A 41 8.34 1.23 -14.32
N LEU A 42 7.11 0.74 -14.42
CA LEU A 42 6.76 -0.63 -14.04
C LEU A 42 6.67 -1.47 -15.32
N GLY A 43 7.61 -2.40 -15.52
CA GLY A 43 7.76 -3.08 -16.81
C GLY A 43 8.08 -2.13 -17.98
N ALA A 44 7.21 -2.07 -18.99
CA ALA A 44 7.41 -1.27 -20.23
C ALA A 44 6.61 0.05 -20.29
N GLN A 45 5.92 0.43 -19.22
CA GLN A 45 5.02 1.59 -19.20
C GLN A 45 5.50 2.66 -18.21
N SER A 46 5.20 3.93 -18.50
CA SER A 46 5.65 5.12 -17.76
C SER A 46 4.48 5.77 -17.03
N VAL A 47 4.40 5.60 -15.71
CA VAL A 47 3.35 6.12 -14.83
C VAL A 47 3.77 7.48 -14.27
N ARG A 48 2.93 8.51 -14.36
CA ARG A 48 3.25 9.80 -13.71
C ARG A 48 3.04 9.68 -12.19
N PRO A 49 4.00 10.12 -11.35
CA PRO A 49 4.03 9.87 -9.91
C PRO A 49 3.06 10.75 -9.09
N ALA A 50 2.01 11.30 -9.71
CA ALA A 50 0.97 12.01 -8.95
C ALA A 50 0.20 11.06 -7.99
N PHE A 51 0.35 9.74 -8.18
CA PHE A 51 -0.28 8.70 -7.37
C PHE A 51 0.83 7.87 -6.69
N ALA A 52 1.24 8.28 -5.49
CA ALA A 52 2.31 7.63 -4.71
C ALA A 52 1.81 6.44 -3.86
N VAL A 53 0.58 5.98 -4.11
CA VAL A 53 -0.06 4.88 -3.37
C VAL A 53 -0.31 3.73 -4.33
N ALA A 54 0.15 2.55 -3.96
CA ALA A 54 -0.12 1.30 -4.66
C ALA A 54 -1.04 0.42 -3.84
N HIS A 55 -1.99 -0.23 -4.49
CA HIS A 55 -2.91 -1.17 -3.87
C HIS A 55 -2.57 -2.57 -4.36
N LEU A 56 -2.31 -3.48 -3.43
CA LEU A 56 -2.01 -4.87 -3.71
C LEU A 56 -3.17 -5.73 -3.21
N SER A 57 -3.61 -6.68 -4.03
CA SER A 57 -4.66 -7.62 -3.67
C SER A 57 -4.36 -9.00 -4.21
N TRP A 58 -4.78 -10.02 -3.47
CA TRP A 58 -4.76 -11.39 -3.98
C TRP A 58 -6.14 -11.82 -4.47
N ALA A 59 -6.20 -12.30 -5.71
CA ALA A 59 -7.44 -12.73 -6.36
C ALA A 59 -7.32 -14.14 -6.96
N ASP A 60 -8.47 -14.72 -7.34
CA ASP A 60 -8.53 -15.99 -8.08
C ASP A 60 -8.17 -15.82 -9.57
N ARG A 61 -8.34 -14.61 -10.10
CA ARG A 61 -8.01 -14.20 -11.48
C ARG A 61 -7.51 -12.76 -11.54
N CYS A 62 -6.89 -12.39 -12.66
CA CYS A 62 -6.58 -11.00 -12.97
C CYS A 62 -7.84 -10.28 -13.48
N HIS A 63 -8.25 -9.22 -12.81
CA HIS A 63 -9.32 -8.33 -13.21
C HIS A 63 -8.79 -7.40 -14.31
N ALA A 64 -9.35 -7.53 -15.51
CA ALA A 64 -9.07 -6.59 -16.59
C ALA A 64 -9.67 -5.21 -16.20
N GLY A 65 -8.82 -4.18 -16.14
CA GLY A 65 -9.22 -2.83 -15.75
C GLY A 65 -10.49 -2.37 -16.45
N GLY A 66 -11.53 -2.07 -15.67
CA GLY A 66 -12.85 -1.65 -16.18
C GLY A 66 -14.05 -2.26 -15.44
N GLY A 67 -13.84 -3.22 -14.55
CA GLY A 67 -14.90 -3.79 -13.69
C GLY A 67 -15.05 -3.07 -12.35
N THR A 68 -16.24 -3.10 -11.76
CA THR A 68 -16.52 -2.69 -10.37
C THR A 68 -16.23 -3.81 -9.36
N GLU A 69 -15.45 -4.84 -9.75
CA GLU A 69 -15.12 -5.93 -8.85
C GLU A 69 -14.10 -5.40 -7.83
N PHE A 70 -14.57 -5.19 -6.59
CA PHE A 70 -13.72 -4.79 -5.49
C PHE A 70 -12.85 -5.97 -5.05
N ALA A 71 -11.58 -5.68 -4.77
CA ALA A 71 -10.69 -6.67 -4.21
C ALA A 71 -11.22 -7.14 -2.84
N SER A 72 -11.29 -8.45 -2.61
CA SER A 72 -11.74 -9.00 -1.33
C SER A 72 -10.76 -8.69 -0.19
N ASN A 73 -9.49 -8.45 -0.51
CA ASN A 73 -8.44 -8.01 0.39
C ASN A 73 -7.60 -6.93 -0.30
N GLN A 74 -7.08 -5.99 0.47
CA GLN A 74 -6.29 -4.91 -0.06
C GLN A 74 -5.20 -4.51 0.94
N LEU A 75 -3.97 -4.43 0.45
CA LEU A 75 -2.83 -3.80 1.10
C LEU A 75 -2.43 -2.55 0.30
N SER A 76 -2.77 -1.37 0.83
CA SER A 76 -2.33 -0.09 0.28
C SER A 76 -0.95 0.26 0.84
N VAL A 77 -0.03 0.70 -0.03
CA VAL A 77 1.33 1.07 0.32
C VAL A 77 1.67 2.42 -0.28
N ALA A 78 2.17 3.32 0.56
CA ALA A 78 2.71 4.61 0.15
C ALA A 78 4.15 4.75 0.64
N VAL A 79 5.02 5.40 -0.13
CA VAL A 79 6.41 5.64 0.27
C VAL A 79 6.87 7.05 -0.08
N ASN A 80 7.78 7.56 0.74
CA ASN A 80 8.59 8.73 0.47
C ASN A 80 10.07 8.34 0.63
N ARG A 81 10.74 8.14 -0.51
CA ARG A 81 12.15 7.71 -0.54
C ARG A 81 13.13 8.82 -0.16
N ALA A 82 12.73 10.08 -0.30
CA ALA A 82 13.57 11.19 0.13
C ALA A 82 13.71 11.24 1.66
N THR A 83 12.67 10.84 2.38
CA THR A 83 12.69 10.75 3.85
C THR A 83 13.08 9.36 4.36
N GLY A 84 12.94 8.32 3.52
CA GLY A 84 13.27 6.94 3.89
C GLY A 84 12.14 6.23 4.63
N TYR A 85 10.90 6.70 4.49
CA TYR A 85 9.72 6.17 5.18
C TYR A 85 8.61 5.79 4.20
N GLY A 86 7.72 4.91 4.64
CA GLY A 86 6.46 4.61 3.99
C GLY A 86 5.38 4.24 4.99
N ALA A 87 4.19 3.90 4.52
CA ALA A 87 3.08 3.53 5.37
C ALA A 87 2.20 2.48 4.68
N LEU A 88 1.47 1.73 5.50
CA LEU A 88 0.66 0.60 5.07
C LEU A 88 -0.75 0.75 5.61
N ILE A 89 -1.74 0.41 4.77
CA ILE A 89 -3.12 0.24 5.18
C ILE A 89 -3.61 -1.09 4.67
N TRP A 90 -4.26 -1.86 5.52
CA TRP A 90 -4.84 -3.13 5.15
C TRP A 90 -6.32 -3.17 5.50
N SER A 91 -7.11 -3.71 4.59
CA SER A 91 -8.54 -3.92 4.77
C SER A 91 -9.01 -5.11 3.94
N VAL A 92 -10.16 -5.65 4.32
CA VAL A 92 -10.87 -6.66 3.54
C VAL A 92 -12.30 -6.19 3.30
N ASP A 93 -12.89 -6.68 2.22
CA ASP A 93 -14.33 -6.60 2.03
C ASP A 93 -14.99 -7.72 2.84
N ALA A 94 -15.85 -7.35 3.78
CA ALA A 94 -16.47 -8.30 4.71
C ALA A 94 -17.42 -9.29 4.01
N ASP A 95 -17.97 -8.92 2.86
CA ASP A 95 -18.89 -9.78 2.09
C ASP A 95 -18.10 -10.74 1.17
N LEU A 96 -16.98 -10.29 0.62
CA LEU A 96 -16.20 -11.04 -0.38
C LEU A 96 -15.05 -11.86 0.20
N PHE A 97 -14.38 -11.39 1.26
CA PHE A 97 -13.26 -12.13 1.86
C PHE A 97 -13.79 -13.35 2.64
N PRO A 98 -13.10 -14.50 2.70
CA PRO A 98 -13.61 -15.66 3.46
C PRO A 98 -13.42 -15.54 4.98
N GLY A 99 -12.48 -14.72 5.44
CA GLY A 99 -12.25 -14.45 6.87
C GLY A 99 -13.42 -13.70 7.51
N ARG A 100 -13.72 -14.00 8.78
CA ARG A 100 -14.79 -13.35 9.56
C ARG A 100 -14.31 -13.06 10.96
N GLY A 101 -14.72 -11.92 11.51
CA GLY A 101 -14.47 -11.58 12.91
C GLY A 101 -13.06 -11.06 13.18
N GLY A 102 -12.90 -10.30 14.25
CA GLY A 102 -11.59 -9.95 14.80
C GLY A 102 -10.82 -9.04 13.86
N ILE A 103 -9.70 -9.52 13.30
CA ILE A 103 -8.87 -8.70 12.41
C ILE A 103 -9.60 -8.31 11.12
N TYR A 104 -10.60 -9.08 10.69
CA TYR A 104 -11.30 -8.87 9.42
C TYR A 104 -12.42 -7.83 9.50
N ASP A 105 -12.77 -7.36 10.70
CA ASP A 105 -13.87 -6.40 10.91
C ASP A 105 -13.39 -4.94 10.86
N ASP A 106 -12.08 -4.73 10.76
CA ASP A 106 -11.44 -3.42 10.89
C ASP A 106 -10.56 -3.10 9.69
N ILE A 107 -10.41 -1.79 9.43
CA ILE A 107 -9.31 -1.25 8.63
C ILE A 107 -8.12 -1.08 9.57
N TRP A 108 -6.94 -1.47 9.11
CA TRP A 108 -5.71 -1.41 9.91
C TRP A 108 -4.69 -0.50 9.26
N VAL A 109 -4.01 0.28 10.09
CA VAL A 109 -2.91 1.16 9.70
C VAL A 109 -1.63 0.67 10.37
N SER A 110 -0.49 0.77 9.67
CA SER A 110 0.81 0.53 10.30
C SER A 110 0.98 1.38 11.55
N ASP A 111 1.58 0.81 12.60
CA ASP A 111 1.86 1.50 13.86
C ASP A 111 3.36 1.45 14.15
N ASN A 112 4.01 2.61 14.11
CA ASN A 112 5.42 2.75 14.43
C ASN A 112 5.58 3.08 15.92
N PRO A 113 6.17 2.18 16.74
CA PRO A 113 6.41 2.44 18.15
C PRO A 113 7.48 3.51 18.39
N GLU A 114 8.31 3.79 17.39
CA GLU A 114 9.40 4.78 17.43
C GLU A 114 9.24 5.76 16.26
N PRO A 115 8.18 6.60 16.27
CA PRO A 115 7.92 7.52 15.17
C PRO A 115 9.02 8.57 15.03
N PRO A 116 9.34 8.98 13.79
CA PRO A 116 10.26 10.08 13.58
C PRO A 116 9.70 11.38 14.18
N ALA A 117 10.58 12.22 14.72
CA ALA A 117 10.23 13.53 15.27
C ALA A 117 9.96 14.60 14.19
N PHE A 118 9.94 14.20 12.91
CA PHE A 118 9.75 15.07 11.76
C PHE A 118 8.63 14.54 10.87
N ASP A 119 8.10 15.41 10.02
CA ASP A 119 7.10 15.04 9.03
C ASP A 119 7.73 14.26 7.87
N THR A 120 7.34 13.00 7.72
CA THR A 120 7.85 12.10 6.68
C THR A 120 7.27 12.38 5.30
N ARG A 121 6.20 13.19 5.21
CA ARG A 121 5.49 13.52 3.97
C ARG A 121 5.18 12.27 3.14
N VAL A 122 4.67 11.22 3.79
CA VAL A 122 4.16 10.03 3.10
C VAL A 122 2.69 10.28 2.74
N LEU A 123 2.36 10.18 1.47
CA LEU A 123 1.03 10.50 0.96
C LEU A 123 0.01 9.44 1.39
N ALA A 124 -1.13 9.90 1.89
CA ALA A 124 -2.21 9.05 2.38
C ALA A 124 -3.27 8.78 1.30
N ASP A 125 -3.67 9.85 0.65
CA ASP A 125 -4.77 9.89 -0.29
C ASP A 125 -4.36 10.91 -1.38
N PRO A 126 -4.09 10.44 -2.61
CA PRO A 126 -3.71 11.30 -3.71
C PRO A 126 -4.89 12.09 -4.30
N ASP A 127 -6.13 11.72 -4.02
CA ASP A 127 -7.32 12.34 -4.61
C ASP A 127 -7.79 13.59 -3.86
N VAL A 128 -7.23 13.84 -2.67
CA VAL A 128 -7.50 15.05 -1.88
C VAL A 128 -6.61 16.20 -2.38
N ALA A 129 -7.22 17.28 -2.86
CA ALA A 129 -6.54 18.41 -3.51
C ALA A 129 -5.45 19.11 -2.66
N GLU A 130 -5.53 19.03 -1.33
CA GLU A 130 -4.52 19.58 -0.40
C GLU A 130 -3.45 18.55 0.03
N GLY A 131 -3.57 17.31 -0.47
CA GLY A 131 -2.80 16.16 -0.05
C GLY A 131 -3.20 15.73 1.37
N ARG A 132 -3.78 14.54 1.51
CA ARG A 132 -3.82 13.91 2.84
C ARG A 132 -2.46 13.24 3.06
N TRP A 133 -1.95 13.34 4.27
CA TRP A 133 -0.65 12.76 4.63
C TRP A 133 -0.78 11.83 5.82
N HIS A 134 0.05 10.81 5.83
CA HIS A 134 0.21 9.94 6.97
C HIS A 134 0.77 10.72 8.17
N ASP A 135 0.24 10.42 9.35
CA ASP A 135 0.84 10.87 10.60
C ASP A 135 2.18 10.11 10.83
N PRO A 136 3.24 10.73 11.36
CA PRO A 136 4.53 10.08 11.60
C PRO A 136 4.43 8.74 12.35
N ARG A 137 3.47 8.59 13.28
CA ARG A 137 3.18 7.34 13.98
C ARG A 137 2.72 6.22 13.06
N SER A 138 2.07 6.54 11.94
CA SER A 138 1.71 5.53 10.96
C SER A 138 2.84 5.17 9.99
N THR A 139 3.95 5.90 10.01
CA THR A 139 5.02 5.71 9.03
C THR A 139 6.16 4.85 9.54
N LEU A 140 6.61 3.91 8.73
CA LEU A 140 7.65 2.94 9.01
C LEU A 140 8.89 3.20 8.14
N PRO A 141 10.10 2.88 8.62
CA PRO A 141 11.29 2.78 7.78
C PRO A 141 11.07 1.88 6.56
N LEU A 142 11.67 2.23 5.41
CA LEU A 142 11.42 1.51 4.15
C LEU A 142 11.83 0.04 4.15
N ASP A 143 12.81 -0.36 4.97
CA ASP A 143 13.19 -1.76 5.17
C ASP A 143 12.05 -2.56 5.82
N GLN A 144 11.33 -1.96 6.77
CA GLN A 144 10.15 -2.58 7.37
C GLN A 144 8.97 -2.66 6.39
N VAL A 145 8.76 -1.59 5.59
CA VAL A 145 7.74 -1.59 4.52
C VAL A 145 8.03 -2.68 3.50
N ARG A 146 9.30 -2.83 3.10
CA ARG A 146 9.76 -3.91 2.20
C ARG A 146 9.49 -5.28 2.80
N ALA A 147 9.86 -5.51 4.06
CA ALA A 147 9.64 -6.79 4.73
C ALA A 147 8.15 -7.17 4.79
N ALA A 148 7.27 -6.20 5.06
CA ALA A 148 5.83 -6.40 5.06
C ALA A 148 5.27 -6.76 3.68
N LEU A 149 5.72 -6.07 2.63
CA LEU A 149 5.35 -6.36 1.25
C LEU A 149 5.82 -7.74 0.80
N GLU A 150 7.07 -8.09 1.10
CA GLU A 150 7.63 -9.40 0.80
C GLU A 150 6.88 -10.52 1.54
N GLU A 151 6.48 -10.30 2.79
CA GLU A 151 5.64 -11.23 3.54
C GLU A 151 4.24 -11.38 2.91
N PHE A 152 3.58 -10.28 2.58
CA PHE A 152 2.26 -10.29 1.94
C PHE A 152 2.28 -11.10 0.64
N CYS A 153 3.32 -10.87 -0.17
CA CYS A 153 3.47 -11.53 -1.47
C CYS A 153 3.88 -12.99 -1.34
N ARG A 154 4.73 -13.34 -0.37
CA ARG A 154 5.18 -14.72 -0.14
C ARG A 154 4.09 -15.60 0.46
N THR A 155 3.28 -15.06 1.37
CA THR A 155 2.21 -15.82 2.04
C THR A 155 1.03 -16.07 1.11
N GLY A 156 0.68 -15.08 0.28
CA GLY A 156 -0.34 -15.26 -0.75
C GLY A 156 -1.73 -15.56 -0.20
N THR A 157 -2.06 -15.15 1.03
CA THR A 157 -3.38 -15.40 1.63
C THR A 157 -4.31 -14.20 1.55
N GLY A 158 -3.77 -13.01 1.27
CA GLY A 158 -4.49 -11.73 1.41
C GLY A 158 -4.60 -11.25 2.85
N ASP A 159 -4.10 -12.03 3.83
CA ASP A 159 -4.04 -11.58 5.21
C ASP A 159 -3.02 -10.45 5.40
N ARG A 160 -3.26 -9.64 6.42
CA ARG A 160 -2.36 -8.59 6.85
C ARG A 160 -0.99 -9.16 7.27
N PRO A 161 0.14 -8.56 6.81
CA PRO A 161 1.49 -8.95 7.25
C PRO A 161 1.68 -8.87 8.77
N ARG A 162 2.48 -9.78 9.33
CA ARG A 162 2.79 -9.86 10.77
C ARG A 162 4.16 -9.26 11.12
N SER A 163 4.97 -8.94 10.13
CA SER A 163 6.31 -8.33 10.28
C SER A 163 6.29 -6.89 10.78
N VAL A 164 5.13 -6.25 10.84
CA VAL A 164 4.96 -4.89 11.36
C VAL A 164 3.81 -4.85 12.37
N ASN A 165 3.81 -3.82 13.21
CA ASN A 165 2.70 -3.56 14.12
C ASN A 165 1.58 -2.82 13.41
N TRP A 166 0.38 -2.98 13.93
CA TRP A 166 -0.84 -2.42 13.36
C TRP A 166 -1.75 -1.89 14.45
N VAL A 167 -2.47 -0.83 14.11
CA VAL A 167 -3.50 -0.24 14.94
C VAL A 167 -4.81 -0.12 14.13
N PRO A 168 -5.99 -0.39 14.74
CA PRO A 168 -7.25 -0.22 14.04
C PRO A 168 -7.51 1.25 13.71
N ALA A 169 -8.05 1.52 12.53
CA ALA A 169 -8.37 2.86 12.05
C ALA A 169 -9.39 3.60 12.94
N TYR A 170 -10.26 2.87 13.64
CA TYR A 170 -11.18 3.46 14.62
C TYR A 170 -10.45 4.02 15.86
N THR A 171 -9.29 3.46 16.21
CA THR A 171 -8.45 3.92 17.33
C THR A 171 -7.54 5.06 16.87
N PHE A 172 -6.99 4.92 15.67
CA PHE A 172 -6.08 5.89 15.08
C PHE A 172 -6.23 5.87 13.56
N THR A 173 -6.68 6.98 12.99
CA THR A 173 -7.01 7.07 11.56
C THR A 173 -5.79 6.97 10.65
N GLY A 174 -4.58 7.12 11.19
CA GLY A 174 -3.34 7.07 10.41
C GLY A 174 -2.98 8.37 9.70
N TRP A 175 -3.85 9.38 9.77
CA TRP A 175 -3.69 10.64 9.04
C TRP A 175 -3.39 11.78 9.99
N ARG A 176 -2.51 12.68 9.58
CA ARG A 176 -2.35 13.95 10.31
C ARG A 176 -3.55 14.86 10.04
N THR A 177 -3.99 15.59 11.07
CA THR A 177 -4.87 16.75 10.86
C THR A 177 -4.05 17.90 10.27
N PRO A 178 -4.56 18.62 9.25
CA PRO A 178 -3.91 19.84 8.78
C PRO A 178 -3.73 20.82 9.95
N THR A 179 -2.49 21.23 10.22
CA THR A 179 -2.25 22.36 11.12
C THR A 179 -2.65 23.62 10.37
N GLY A 180 -3.69 24.30 10.86
CA GLY A 180 -4.13 25.61 10.35
C GLY A 180 -3.16 26.73 10.65
#